data_AF-A0A3D4GXY4-F1
#
_entry.id   AF-A0A3D4GXY4-F1
#
_cell.length_a   1.000
_cell.length_b   1.000
_cell.length_c   1.000
_cell.angle_alpha   90.00
_cell.angle_beta   90.00
_cell.angle_gamma   90.00
#
_symmetry.space_group_name_H-M   'P 1'
#
loop_
_entity.id
_entity.type
_entity.pdbx_description
1 polymer ?
#
loop_
_entity_poly.entity_id
_entity_poly.type
_entity_poly.pdbx_seq_one_letter_code
_entity_poly.pdbx_strand_id
1 'polypeptide(L)' 'MPKILVADGRETLQQVWDNAPDLVLLDLSMPGMDGIEVPESLRQDTRYQSLPVLLLTASDETEDRVRGLNTR' A
#
# COMPACT_ATOMS: atom_id res chain seq x y z
N MET A 1 -2.41 -1.72 19.40
CA MET A 1 -2.17 -0.53 18.55
C MET A 1 -3.47 -0.15 17.85
N PRO A 2 -3.77 1.14 17.68
CA PRO A 2 -4.98 1.57 16.99
C PRO A 2 -4.92 1.19 15.51
N LYS A 3 -6.05 0.69 14.99
CA LYS A 3 -6.24 0.51 13.55
C LYS A 3 -6.58 1.86 12.94
N ILE A 4 -5.83 2.26 11.91
CA ILE A 4 -6.11 3.46 11.11
C ILE A 4 -6.76 2.98 9.81
N LEU A 5 -7.88 3.60 9.43
CA LEU A 5 -8.59 3.35 8.19
C LEU A 5 -8.51 4.60 7.34
N VAL A 6 -8.22 4.39 6.05
CA VAL A 6 -8.03 5.43 5.05
C VAL A 6 -8.81 5.05 3.80
N ALA A 7 -9.31 6.04 3.08
CA ALA A 7 -10.14 5.82 1.91
C ALA A 7 -9.38 5.88 0.58
N ASP A 8 -8.16 6.43 0.58
CA ASP A 8 -7.33 6.58 -0.62
C ASP A 8 -5.82 6.50 -0.32
N GLY A 9 -5.01 6.40 -1.39
CA GLY A 9 -3.56 6.25 -1.28
C GLY A 9 -2.84 7.50 -0.78
N ARG A 10 -3.38 8.70 -1.00
CA ARG A 10 -2.77 9.94 -0.48
C ARG A 10 -2.93 10.02 1.03
N GLU A 11 -4.12 9.73 1.54
CA GLU A 11 -4.38 9.63 2.97
C GLU A 11 -3.54 8.51 3.60
N THR A 12 -3.36 7.40 2.88
CA THR A 12 -2.47 6.31 3.31
C THR A 12 -1.04 6.79 3.55
N LEU A 13 -0.44 7.52 2.59
CA LEU A 13 0.92 8.05 2.73
C LEU A 13 1.05 9.01 3.91
N GLN A 14 0.07 9.91 4.08
CA GLN A 14 0.06 10.85 5.20
C GLN A 14 0.01 10.11 6.55
N GLN A 15 -0.85 9.10 6.68
CA GLN A 15 -0.95 8.32 7.91
C GLN A 15 0.32 7.50 8.19
N VAL A 16 1.00 6.99 7.16
CA VAL A 16 2.29 6.31 7.32
C VAL A 16 3.36 7.27 7.84
N TRP A 17 3.38 8.51 7.34
CA TRP A 17 4.32 9.54 7.80
C TRP A 17 4.07 9.97 9.24
N ASP A 18 2.81 10.15 9.62
CA ASP A 18 2.44 10.69 10.92
C ASP A 18 2.53 9.64 12.04
N ASN A 19 2.28 8.36 11.72
CA ASN A 19 2.12 7.31 12.74
C ASN A 19 3.17 6.20 12.68
N ALA A 20 3.95 6.11 11.60
CA ALA A 20 4.98 5.07 11.39
C ALA A 20 4.49 3.64 11.74
N PRO A 21 3.47 3.12 11.04
CA PRO A 21 2.91 1.80 11.31
C PRO A 21 3.91 0.69 11.03
N ASP A 22 3.70 -0.47 11.65
CA ASP A 22 4.51 -1.67 11.40
C ASP A 22 4.07 -2.47 10.17
N LEU A 23 2.87 -2.20 9.63
CA LEU A 23 2.28 -2.94 8.50
C LEU A 23 1.21 -2.09 7.80
N VAL A 24 1.17 -2.15 6.47
CA VAL A 24 0.10 -1.58 5.63
C VAL A 24 -0.67 -2.71 4.94
N LEU A 25 -2.00 -2.74 5.09
CA LEU A 25 -2.88 -3.59 4.29
C LEU A 25 -3.54 -2.70 3.25
N LEU A 26 -3.41 -3.04 1.97
CA LEU A 26 -3.85 -2.19 0.88
C LEU A 26 -4.63 -2.99 -0.15
N ASP A 27 -5.81 -2.50 -0.54
CA ASP A 27 -6.65 -3.13 -1.54
C ASP A 27 -6.25 -2.65 -2.95
N LEU A 28 -6.03 -3.59 -3.87
CA LEU A 28 -5.76 -3.31 -5.28
C LEU A 28 -7.02 -2.89 -6.05
N SER A 29 -8.21 -3.27 -5.56
CA SER A 29 -9.51 -3.00 -6.20
C SER A 29 -10.16 -1.71 -5.68
N MET A 30 -9.37 -0.67 -5.39
CA MET A 30 -9.92 0.63 -4.99
C MET A 30 -10.35 1.44 -6.22
N PRO A 31 -11.61 1.94 -6.27
CA PRO A 31 -12.02 2.86 -7.32
C PRO A 31 -11.33 4.23 -7.15
N GLY A 32 -10.62 4.68 -8.17
CA GLY A 32 -10.09 6.06 -8.27
C GLY A 32 -8.61 6.25 -7.97
N MET A 33 -7.86 5.20 -7.57
CA MET A 33 -6.41 5.26 -7.41
C MET A 33 -5.79 3.89 -7.67
N ASP A 34 -4.61 3.84 -8.30
CA ASP A 34 -3.89 2.58 -8.47
C ASP A 34 -3.21 2.25 -7.13
N GLY A 35 -3.66 1.18 -6.47
CA GLY A 35 -3.14 0.74 -5.17
C GLY A 35 -1.63 0.46 -5.16
N ILE A 36 -1.04 0.35 -6.35
CA ILE A 36 0.38 0.12 -6.62
C ILE A 36 1.24 1.38 -6.36
N GLU A 37 0.68 2.59 -6.48
CA GLU A 37 1.46 3.84 -6.34
C GLU A 37 1.91 4.11 -4.89
N VAL A 38 1.17 3.58 -3.91
CA VAL A 38 1.49 3.74 -2.48
C VAL A 38 2.80 3.05 -2.12
N PRO A 39 2.98 1.73 -2.35
CA PRO A 39 4.25 1.08 -2.07
C PRO A 39 5.39 1.69 -2.88
N GLU A 40 5.20 2.08 -4.15
CA GLU A 40 6.24 2.77 -4.93
C GLU A 40 6.70 4.06 -4.27
N SER A 41 5.76 4.88 -3.78
CA SER A 41 6.06 6.13 -3.08
C SER A 41 6.79 5.88 -1.75
N LEU A 42 6.39 4.85 -1.00
CA LEU A 42 7.06 4.47 0.25
C LEU A 42 8.49 3.97 0.02
N ARG A 43 8.77 3.30 -1.11
CA ARG A 43 10.11 2.81 -1.46
C ARG A 43 11.10 3.94 -1.76
N GLN A 44 10.63 5.10 -2.21
CA GLN A 44 11.48 6.28 -2.43
C GLN A 44 12.03 6.88 -1.13
N ASP A 45 11.43 6.55 0.02
CA ASP A 45 11.84 7.05 1.32
C ASP A 45 12.55 5.94 2.12
N THR A 46 13.82 6.18 2.46
CA THR A 46 14.66 5.22 3.20
C THR A 46 14.07 4.80 4.55
N ARG A 47 13.18 5.62 5.13
CA ARG A 47 12.48 5.31 6.39
C ARG A 47 11.47 4.17 6.24
N TYR A 48 10.90 3.98 5.05
CA TYR A 48 9.80 3.04 4.81
C TYR A 48 10.14 1.92 3.83
N GLN A 49 11.39 1.83 3.34
CA GLN A 49 11.82 0.73 2.45
C GLN A 49 11.61 -0.66 3.04
N SER A 50 11.65 -0.80 4.37
CA SER A 50 11.42 -2.06 5.08
C SER A 50 9.99 -2.22 5.60
N LEU A 51 9.10 -1.25 5.38
CA LEU A 51 7.71 -1.32 5.82
C LEU A 51 6.98 -2.40 5.01
N PRO A 52 6.49 -3.49 5.65
CA PRO A 52 5.74 -4.50 4.92
C PRO A 52 4.41 -3.94 4.42
N VAL A 53 4.11 -4.22 3.15
CA VAL A 53 2.84 -3.89 2.50
C VAL A 53 2.20 -5.20 2.05
N LEU A 54 1.00 -5.49 2.56
CA LEU A 54 0.20 -6.63 2.16
C LEU A 54 -0.89 -6.17 1.20
N LEU A 55 -0.73 -6.51 -0.07
CA LEU A 55 -1.72 -6.23 -1.09
C LEU A 55 -2.85 -7.26 -1.04
N LEU A 56 -4.08 -6.76 -0.96
CA LEU A 56 -5.31 -7.53 -1.02
C LEU A 56 -5.92 -7.34 -2.40
N THR A 57 -6.33 -8.42 -3.03
CA THR A 57 -7.11 -8.37 -4.28
C THR A 57 -8.27 -9.35 -4.15
N ALA A 58 -9.43 -8.95 -4.65
CA ALA A 58 -10.58 -9.84 -4.81
C ALA A 58 -10.51 -10.66 -6.11
N SER A 59 -9.56 -10.35 -7.00
CA SER A 59 -9.34 -11.02 -8.27
C SER A 59 -8.32 -12.16 -8.12
N ASP A 60 -8.65 -13.35 -8.63
CA ASP A 60 -7.73 -14.50 -8.70
C ASP A 60 -6.88 -14.49 -9.98
N GLU A 61 -6.92 -13.37 -10.72
CA GLU A 61 -6.18 -13.25 -11.97
C GLU A 61 -4.67 -13.11 -11.69
N THR A 62 -3.89 -13.91 -12.40
CA THR A 62 -2.43 -14.00 -12.21
C THR A 62 -1.74 -12.65 -12.45
N GLU A 63 -2.32 -11.82 -13.30
CA GLU A 63 -1.79 -10.50 -13.67
C GLU A 63 -1.80 -9.51 -12.48
N ASP A 64 -2.87 -9.48 -11.68
CA ASP A 64 -2.96 -8.63 -10.48
C ASP A 64 -1.94 -9.05 -9.42
N ARG A 65 -1.71 -10.36 -9.27
CA ARG A 65 -0.68 -10.90 -8.38
C ARG A 65 0.72 -10.50 -8.82
N VAL A 66 1.00 -10.57 -10.13
CA VAL A 66 2.31 -10.21 -10.69
C VAL A 66 2.55 -8.70 -10.58
N ARG A 67 1.55 -7.86 -10.86
CA ARG A 67 1.65 -6.39 -10.71
C ARG A 67 1.99 -6.01 -9.26
N GLY A 68 1.31 -6.61 -8.28
CA GLY A 68 1.59 -6.34 -6.87
C GLY A 68 2.97 -6.80 -6.37
N LEU A 69 3.62 -7.78 -7.03
CA LEU A 69 4.96 -8.23 -6.66
C LEU A 69 6.08 -7.42 -7.33
N ASN A 70 5.76 -6.66 -8.38
CA ASN A 70 6.72 -5.88 -9.16
C ASN A 70 6.90 -4.44 -8.67
N THR A 71 6.14 -4.00 -7.66
CA THR A 71 6.39 -2.74 -6.94
C THR A 71 7.70 -2.86 -6.15
N ARG A 72 8.82 -2.57 -6.81
CA ARG A 72 10.16 -2.57 -6.22
C ARG A 72 10.53 -1.21 -5.64
#